data_AF-A0A955BJU2-F1
#
_entry.id   AF-A0A955BJU2-F1
#
_cell.length_a   1.000
_cell.length_b   1.000
_cell.length_c   1.000
_cell.angle_alpha   90.00
_cell.angle_beta   90.00
_cell.angle_gamma   90.00
#
_symmetry.space_group_name_H-M   'P 1'
#
loop_
_entity.id
_entity.type
_entity.pdbx_description
1 polymer ?
#
loop_
_entity_poly.entity_id
_entity_poly.type
_entity_poly.pdbx_seq_one_letter_code
_entity_poly.pdbx_strand_id
1 'polypeptide(L)'
;KSPMRTIIGYAPAAAVVAAAFWGTNYWAHGTWRPPYTFRSDGPVLTTVEAHNLAEIAYQMDSGRVPGELAEATASIGISLSRGTKVTRPRDEFRWVIWDLDGQDRLAVILDHDRLLIRDWANWYEYPGSYWTEGQKSGIDQGEPSRAVYALHVLIGHHGIFSLTPVWLLSVVGGVVWWRRQSADSRGAIDRSGVSDQRTLTIHRGFVAAAALLSFVCVAFYIARPLVDRNYGGVTSGLRWTFWLIPLWLICLLPGADAIADRPWLRRVAYLLLLISVVSTAYPALNPWQHPWMYQWMMGE
;
A
#
# COMPACT_ATOMS: atom_id res chain seq x y z
N LYS A 1 7.52 29.46 16.65
CA LYS A 1 6.66 28.74 15.67
C LYS A 1 5.39 28.29 16.38
N SER A 2 4.20 28.47 15.78
CA SER A 2 2.89 28.14 16.40
C SER A 2 2.24 26.96 15.66
N PRO A 3 2.30 25.73 16.24
CA PRO A 3 1.74 24.54 15.60
C PRO A 3 0.23 24.68 15.38
N MET A 4 -0.49 25.32 16.31
CA MET A 4 -1.91 25.61 16.14
C MET A 4 -2.20 26.47 14.91
N ARG A 5 -1.42 27.51 14.64
CA ARG A 5 -1.59 28.32 13.42
C ARG A 5 -1.31 27.52 12.15
N THR A 6 -0.38 26.56 12.21
CA THR A 6 -0.08 25.68 11.07
C THR A 6 -1.26 24.74 10.80
N ILE A 7 -1.81 24.12 11.85
CA ILE A 7 -2.99 23.26 11.74
C ILE A 7 -4.19 24.06 11.23
N ILE A 8 -4.47 25.23 11.82
CA ILE A 8 -5.60 26.07 11.40
C ILE A 8 -5.46 26.52 9.95
N GLY A 9 -4.23 26.83 9.50
CA GLY A 9 -3.99 27.20 8.10
C GLY A 9 -4.15 26.03 7.13
N TYR A 10 -3.75 24.82 7.52
CA TYR A 10 -3.73 23.66 6.63
C TYR A 10 -5.03 22.83 6.67
N ALA A 11 -5.72 22.81 7.81
CA ALA A 11 -6.91 22.00 8.02
C ALA A 11 -8.04 22.27 7.02
N PRO A 12 -8.36 23.53 6.63
CA PRO A 12 -9.38 23.79 5.62
C PRO A 12 -9.05 23.14 4.27
N ALA A 13 -7.81 23.28 3.79
CA ALA A 13 -7.39 22.67 2.53
C ALA A 13 -7.40 21.14 2.61
N ALA A 14 -6.91 20.57 3.72
CA ALA A 14 -6.96 19.13 3.95
C ALA A 14 -8.42 18.60 4.01
N ALA A 15 -9.34 19.36 4.62
CA ALA A 15 -10.75 19.02 4.69
C ALA A 15 -11.42 19.00 3.31
N VAL A 16 -11.09 19.95 2.43
CA VAL A 16 -11.56 19.95 1.04
C VAL A 16 -11.12 18.67 0.31
N VAL A 17 -9.85 18.29 0.44
CA VAL A 17 -9.33 17.06 -0.18
C VAL A 17 -10.01 15.81 0.40
N ALA A 18 -10.18 15.75 1.72
CA ALA A 18 -10.87 14.64 2.38
C ALA A 18 -12.34 14.54 1.93
N ALA A 19 -13.06 15.66 1.88
CA ALA A 19 -14.44 15.72 1.42
C ALA A 19 -14.57 15.28 -0.04
N ALA A 20 -13.64 15.71 -0.92
CA ALA A 20 -13.60 15.27 -2.31
C ALA A 20 -13.33 13.76 -2.41
N PHE A 21 -12.36 13.23 -1.67
CA PHE A 21 -12.05 11.80 -1.66
C PHE A 21 -13.24 10.94 -1.25
N TRP A 22 -13.83 11.21 -0.09
CA TRP A 22 -14.96 10.41 0.41
C TRP A 22 -16.24 10.67 -0.38
N GLY A 23 -16.50 11.92 -0.77
CA GLY A 23 -17.69 12.31 -1.52
C GLY A 23 -17.73 11.69 -2.91
N THR A 24 -16.62 11.71 -3.64
CA THR A 24 -16.52 11.06 -4.97
C THR A 24 -16.58 9.53 -4.85
N ASN A 25 -15.98 8.93 -3.81
CA ASN A 25 -16.10 7.51 -3.53
C ASN A 25 -17.56 7.10 -3.30
N TYR A 26 -18.28 7.83 -2.45
CA TYR A 26 -19.68 7.57 -2.17
C TYR A 26 -20.56 7.77 -3.40
N TRP A 27 -20.32 8.84 -4.16
CA TRP A 27 -21.07 9.12 -5.38
C TRP A 27 -20.87 8.03 -6.45
N ALA A 28 -19.65 7.51 -6.61
CA ALA A 28 -19.35 6.48 -7.60
C ALA A 28 -19.79 5.06 -7.19
N HIS A 29 -19.76 4.74 -5.89
CA HIS A 29 -19.90 3.36 -5.42
C HIS A 29 -21.03 3.12 -4.42
N GLY A 30 -21.73 4.17 -3.97
CA GLY A 30 -22.80 4.05 -2.96
C GLY A 30 -22.31 3.65 -1.56
N THR A 31 -21.01 3.67 -1.31
CA THR A 31 -20.39 3.28 -0.05
C THR A 31 -19.28 4.23 0.33
N TRP A 32 -19.06 4.43 1.63
CA TRP A 32 -17.89 5.17 2.11
C TRP A 32 -16.63 4.34 2.00
N ARG A 33 -16.72 3.00 2.05
CA ARG A 33 -15.55 2.13 1.99
C ARG A 33 -14.83 2.31 0.64
N PRO A 34 -13.50 2.52 0.62
CA PRO A 34 -12.76 2.59 -0.63
C PRO A 34 -12.79 1.25 -1.38
N PRO A 35 -12.82 1.24 -2.74
CA PRO A 35 -12.82 0.04 -3.56
C PRO A 35 -11.72 -0.96 -3.20
N TYR A 36 -10.56 -0.48 -2.75
CA TYR A 36 -9.43 -1.33 -2.36
C TYR A 36 -9.70 -2.19 -1.11
N THR A 37 -10.76 -1.89 -0.35
CA THR A 37 -11.19 -2.68 0.82
C THR A 37 -12.11 -3.85 0.47
N PHE A 38 -12.55 -3.95 -0.78
CA PHE A 38 -13.46 -4.98 -1.29
C PHE A 38 -12.67 -6.16 -1.89
N ARG A 39 -11.84 -6.80 -1.06
CA ARG A 39 -10.93 -7.92 -1.42
C ARG A 39 -11.31 -9.26 -0.82
N SER A 40 -12.49 -9.34 -0.21
CA SER A 40 -13.03 -10.51 0.47
C SER A 40 -14.54 -10.48 0.41
N ASP A 41 -15.20 -11.60 0.66
CA ASP A 41 -16.66 -11.64 0.73
C ASP A 41 -17.22 -10.74 1.83
N GLY A 42 -18.46 -10.31 1.62
CA GLY A 42 -19.20 -9.42 2.50
C GLY A 42 -19.68 -10.12 3.77
N PRO A 43 -20.53 -9.47 4.57
CA PRO A 43 -21.15 -10.11 5.73
C PRO A 43 -21.97 -11.35 5.35
N VAL A 44 -22.17 -12.26 6.32
CA VAL A 44 -23.13 -13.36 6.18
C VAL A 44 -24.54 -12.78 6.15
N LEU A 45 -25.31 -13.13 5.13
CA LEU A 45 -26.71 -12.74 4.97
C LEU A 45 -27.64 -13.78 5.58
N THR A 46 -27.35 -15.06 5.34
CA THR A 46 -28.08 -16.19 5.92
C THR A 46 -27.22 -17.46 5.93
N THR A 47 -27.67 -18.47 6.65
CA THR A 47 -26.99 -19.77 6.80
C THR A 47 -27.97 -20.89 6.52
N VAL A 48 -27.50 -21.93 5.82
CA VAL A 48 -28.28 -23.13 5.50
C VAL A 48 -27.56 -24.34 6.08
N GLU A 49 -28.29 -25.21 6.79
CA GLU A 49 -27.77 -26.50 7.24
C GLU A 49 -27.61 -27.42 6.02
N ALA A 50 -26.42 -28.00 5.84
CA ALA A 50 -26.11 -28.78 4.65
C ALA A 50 -26.42 -30.27 4.88
N HIS A 51 -27.70 -30.62 4.83
CA HIS A 51 -28.20 -31.98 5.10
C HIS A 51 -27.60 -33.05 4.16
N ASN A 52 -27.22 -32.67 2.93
CA ASN A 52 -26.48 -33.54 1.99
C ASN A 52 -25.45 -32.74 1.19
N LEU A 53 -24.28 -32.53 1.81
CA LEU A 53 -23.17 -31.75 1.21
C LEU A 53 -22.71 -32.27 -0.15
N ALA A 54 -22.65 -33.58 -0.35
CA ALA A 54 -22.16 -34.17 -1.60
C ALA A 54 -23.10 -33.83 -2.77
N GLU A 55 -24.40 -33.91 -2.55
CA GLU A 55 -25.40 -33.55 -3.55
C GLU A 55 -25.42 -32.05 -3.81
N ILE A 56 -25.34 -31.23 -2.76
CA ILE A 56 -25.28 -29.77 -2.90
C ILE A 56 -24.03 -29.36 -3.71
N ALA A 57 -22.86 -29.89 -3.34
CA ALA A 57 -21.62 -29.61 -4.06
C ALA A 57 -21.72 -30.05 -5.54
N TYR A 58 -22.25 -31.25 -5.81
CA TYR A 58 -22.46 -31.73 -7.18
C TYR A 58 -23.38 -30.81 -8.00
N GLN A 59 -24.50 -30.37 -7.42
CA GLN A 59 -25.41 -29.44 -8.10
C GLN A 59 -24.72 -28.11 -8.40
N MET A 60 -24.07 -27.52 -7.39
CA MET A 60 -23.38 -26.24 -7.51
C MET A 60 -22.24 -26.30 -8.54
N ASP A 61 -21.45 -27.38 -8.54
CA ASP A 61 -20.40 -27.64 -9.52
C ASP A 61 -20.95 -27.86 -10.94
N SER A 62 -22.16 -28.40 -11.05
CA SER A 62 -22.88 -28.53 -12.32
C SER A 62 -23.54 -27.24 -12.80
N GLY A 63 -23.38 -26.12 -12.09
CA GLY A 63 -23.96 -24.84 -12.44
C GLY A 63 -25.40 -24.63 -11.94
N ARG A 64 -25.92 -25.52 -11.10
CA ARG A 64 -27.30 -25.50 -10.61
C ARG A 64 -27.37 -25.10 -9.14
N VAL A 65 -28.30 -24.23 -8.79
CA VAL A 65 -28.55 -23.84 -7.40
C VAL A 65 -29.54 -24.82 -6.76
N PRO A 66 -29.18 -25.50 -5.66
CA PRO A 66 -30.08 -26.35 -4.89
C PRO A 66 -31.32 -25.61 -4.38
N GLY A 67 -32.44 -26.32 -4.24
CA GLY A 67 -33.70 -25.76 -3.75
C GLY A 67 -33.57 -25.09 -2.37
N GLU A 68 -32.84 -25.73 -1.45
CA GLU A 68 -32.58 -25.20 -0.10
C GLU A 68 -31.84 -23.84 -0.13
N LEU A 69 -30.88 -23.68 -1.06
CA LEU A 69 -30.16 -22.41 -1.24
C LEU A 69 -31.05 -21.35 -1.90
N ALA A 70 -31.89 -21.74 -2.88
CA ALA A 70 -32.83 -20.84 -3.52
C ALA A 70 -33.89 -20.30 -2.54
N GLU A 71 -34.42 -21.17 -1.68
CA GLU A 71 -35.35 -20.81 -0.60
C GLU A 71 -34.68 -19.87 0.42
N ALA A 72 -33.44 -20.17 0.81
CA ALA A 72 -32.69 -19.32 1.72
C ALA A 72 -32.41 -17.93 1.13
N THR A 73 -32.04 -17.83 -0.15
CA THR A 73 -31.89 -16.53 -0.82
C THR A 73 -33.22 -15.78 -0.94
N ALA A 74 -34.32 -16.47 -1.22
CA ALA A 74 -35.64 -15.85 -1.28
C ALA A 74 -36.09 -15.29 0.08
N SER A 75 -35.74 -15.97 1.18
CA SER A 75 -36.04 -15.52 2.55
C SER A 75 -35.39 -14.18 2.92
N ILE A 76 -34.27 -13.84 2.27
CA ILE A 76 -33.58 -12.55 2.43
C ILE A 76 -33.91 -11.55 1.31
N GLY A 77 -34.95 -11.83 0.51
CA GLY A 77 -35.43 -10.95 -0.56
C GLY A 77 -34.69 -11.06 -1.88
N ILE A 78 -33.80 -12.04 -2.05
CA ILE A 78 -33.04 -12.26 -3.30
C ILE A 78 -33.68 -13.42 -4.07
N SER A 79 -34.36 -13.09 -5.16
CA SER A 79 -35.03 -14.08 -6.02
C SER A 79 -34.18 -14.41 -7.23
N LEU A 80 -33.53 -15.57 -7.23
CA LEU A 80 -32.64 -16.01 -8.30
C LEU A 80 -33.41 -16.30 -9.60
N SER A 81 -33.02 -15.65 -10.69
CA SER A 81 -33.63 -15.80 -12.00
C SER A 81 -33.14 -17.04 -12.77
N ARG A 82 -33.70 -17.26 -13.97
CA ARG A 82 -33.20 -18.27 -14.92
C ARG A 82 -31.82 -17.94 -15.49
N GLY A 83 -31.39 -16.68 -15.45
CA GLY A 83 -30.07 -16.21 -15.86
C GLY A 83 -28.97 -16.48 -14.83
N THR A 84 -29.28 -17.16 -13.72
CA THR A 84 -28.32 -17.48 -12.66
C THR A 84 -27.16 -18.34 -13.16
N LYS A 85 -25.94 -17.90 -12.87
CA LYS A 85 -24.71 -18.65 -13.11
C LYS A 85 -24.05 -18.99 -11.78
N VAL A 86 -23.73 -20.27 -11.60
CA VAL A 86 -22.88 -20.72 -10.50
C VAL A 86 -21.48 -20.97 -11.03
N THR A 87 -20.49 -20.44 -10.33
CA THR A 87 -19.08 -20.67 -10.64
C THR A 87 -18.36 -21.10 -9.38
N ARG A 88 -17.36 -21.97 -9.52
CA ARG A 88 -16.45 -22.33 -8.45
C ARG A 88 -15.10 -21.66 -8.73
N PRO A 89 -14.74 -20.61 -7.98
CA PRO A 89 -13.35 -20.15 -7.91
C PRO A 89 -12.45 -21.32 -7.49
N ARG A 90 -11.13 -21.23 -7.66
CA ARG A 90 -10.20 -22.33 -7.32
C ARG A 90 -10.18 -22.76 -5.85
N ASP A 91 -10.97 -22.12 -4.99
CA ASP A 91 -11.17 -22.48 -3.59
C ASP A 91 -12.16 -23.65 -3.49
N GLU A 92 -11.73 -24.76 -2.89
CA GLU A 92 -12.50 -26.01 -2.80
C GLU A 92 -13.79 -25.86 -1.98
N PHE A 93 -13.88 -24.83 -1.12
CA PHE A 93 -14.99 -24.67 -0.18
C PHE A 93 -15.90 -23.47 -0.49
N ARG A 94 -15.79 -22.89 -1.70
CA ARG A 94 -16.50 -21.66 -2.04
C ARG A 94 -17.08 -21.68 -3.45
N TRP A 95 -18.33 -21.24 -3.57
CA TRP A 95 -19.01 -20.98 -4.84
C TRP A 95 -19.45 -19.54 -4.93
N VAL A 96 -19.63 -19.06 -6.16
CA VAL A 96 -20.19 -17.75 -6.48
C VAL A 96 -21.45 -17.95 -7.28
N ILE A 97 -22.56 -17.42 -6.77
CA ILE A 97 -23.82 -17.33 -7.48
C ILE A 97 -23.92 -15.91 -8.04
N TRP A 98 -24.10 -15.79 -9.36
CA TRP A 98 -24.31 -14.51 -10.01
C TRP A 98 -25.60 -14.57 -10.83
N ASP A 99 -26.60 -13.80 -10.41
CA ASP A 99 -27.82 -13.60 -11.18
C ASP A 99 -27.62 -12.47 -12.20
N LEU A 100 -27.65 -12.81 -13.48
CA LEU A 100 -27.49 -11.84 -14.57
C LEU A 100 -28.70 -10.92 -14.74
N ASP A 101 -29.90 -11.37 -14.37
CA ASP A 101 -31.12 -10.60 -14.58
C ASP A 101 -31.37 -9.66 -13.38
N GLY A 102 -31.23 -10.19 -12.16
CA GLY A 102 -31.33 -9.41 -10.91
C GLY A 102 -30.11 -8.55 -10.59
N GLN A 103 -28.97 -8.84 -11.23
CA GLN A 103 -27.64 -8.26 -10.92
C GLN A 103 -27.13 -8.57 -9.50
N ASP A 104 -27.82 -9.45 -8.77
CA ASP A 104 -27.39 -9.92 -7.47
C ASP A 104 -26.22 -10.89 -7.60
N ARG A 105 -25.25 -10.73 -6.71
CA ARG A 105 -24.10 -11.63 -6.62
C ARG A 105 -23.90 -12.04 -5.17
N LEU A 106 -23.63 -13.32 -4.97
CA LEU A 106 -23.51 -13.94 -3.66
C LEU A 106 -22.31 -14.88 -3.63
N ALA A 107 -21.66 -14.96 -2.47
CA ALA A 107 -20.68 -15.98 -2.19
C ALA A 107 -21.30 -17.03 -1.27
N VAL A 108 -21.13 -18.30 -1.60
CA VAL A 108 -21.58 -19.43 -0.77
C VAL A 108 -20.32 -20.14 -0.27
N ILE A 109 -20.10 -20.12 1.03
CA ILE A 109 -18.93 -20.73 1.67
C ILE A 109 -19.37 -21.93 2.50
N LEU A 110 -18.70 -23.06 2.32
CA LEU A 110 -18.84 -24.22 3.18
C LEU A 110 -18.04 -24.02 4.46
N ASP A 111 -18.75 -24.00 5.59
CA ASP A 111 -18.20 -23.94 6.93
C ASP A 111 -18.70 -25.14 7.72
N HIS A 112 -17.86 -26.17 7.87
CA HIS A 112 -18.19 -27.45 8.51
C HIS A 112 -19.41 -28.15 7.87
N ASP A 113 -20.56 -28.13 8.54
CA ASP A 113 -21.84 -28.72 8.12
C ASP A 113 -22.84 -27.67 7.63
N ARG A 114 -22.39 -26.42 7.42
CA ARG A 114 -23.24 -25.29 7.07
C ARG A 114 -22.75 -24.56 5.84
N LEU A 115 -23.70 -24.03 5.08
CA LEU A 115 -23.45 -23.15 3.95
C LEU A 115 -23.76 -21.72 4.38
N LEU A 116 -22.73 -20.88 4.38
CA LEU A 116 -22.85 -19.45 4.65
C LEU A 116 -23.12 -18.74 3.33
N ILE A 117 -24.31 -18.14 3.20
CA ILE A 117 -24.63 -17.25 2.09
C ILE A 117 -24.19 -15.85 2.49
N ARG A 118 -23.25 -15.28 1.75
CA ARG A 118 -22.63 -13.99 2.03
C ARG A 118 -22.88 -13.01 0.91
N ASP A 119 -22.95 -11.74 1.30
CA ASP A 119 -22.99 -10.62 0.36
C ASP A 119 -21.72 -10.57 -0.48
N TRP A 120 -21.83 -10.09 -1.72
CA TRP A 120 -20.69 -9.98 -2.62
C TRP A 120 -19.91 -8.68 -2.38
N ALA A 121 -18.78 -8.80 -1.69
CA ALA A 121 -17.87 -7.68 -1.44
C ALA A 121 -16.46 -7.89 -2.02
N ASN A 122 -16.26 -8.89 -2.89
CA ASN A 122 -14.96 -9.14 -3.53
C ASN A 122 -14.89 -8.56 -4.95
N TRP A 123 -14.75 -7.24 -5.08
CA TRP A 123 -14.88 -6.54 -6.37
C TRP A 123 -13.77 -6.87 -7.38
N TYR A 124 -12.66 -7.43 -6.93
CA TYR A 124 -11.55 -7.83 -7.80
C TYR A 124 -11.74 -9.22 -8.40
N GLU A 125 -12.80 -9.93 -8.05
CA GLU A 125 -13.07 -11.28 -8.55
C GLU A 125 -14.18 -11.25 -9.60
N TYR A 126 -13.83 -11.35 -10.86
CA TYR A 126 -14.77 -11.43 -11.98
C TYR A 126 -14.14 -12.26 -13.11
N PRO A 127 -14.93 -12.79 -14.06
CA PRO A 127 -14.39 -13.58 -15.17
C PRO A 127 -13.27 -12.85 -15.91
N GLY A 128 -12.09 -13.47 -16.01
CA GLY A 128 -10.92 -12.87 -16.65
C GLY A 128 -10.15 -11.85 -15.80
N SER A 129 -10.50 -11.67 -14.52
CA SER A 129 -9.77 -10.74 -13.66
C SER A 129 -8.33 -11.21 -13.43
N TYR A 130 -7.39 -10.30 -13.70
CA TYR A 130 -5.96 -10.45 -13.42
C TYR A 130 -5.65 -10.77 -11.94
N TRP A 131 -6.50 -10.30 -11.03
CA TRP A 131 -6.28 -10.42 -9.59
C TRP A 131 -6.72 -11.77 -9.00
N THR A 132 -7.28 -12.66 -9.83
CA THR A 132 -7.64 -14.02 -9.43
C THR A 132 -6.41 -14.93 -9.37
N GLU A 133 -6.50 -15.98 -8.56
CA GLU A 133 -5.38 -16.91 -8.37
C GLU A 133 -5.01 -17.63 -9.68
N GLY A 134 -3.72 -17.67 -9.97
CA GLY A 134 -3.19 -18.26 -11.21
C GLY A 134 -3.20 -17.34 -12.43
N GLN A 135 -3.81 -16.14 -12.36
CA GLN A 135 -3.77 -15.14 -13.44
C GLN A 135 -2.71 -14.05 -13.23
N LYS A 136 -2.24 -13.87 -11.98
CA LYS A 136 -1.20 -12.88 -11.65
C LYS A 136 0.13 -13.25 -12.30
N SER A 137 0.85 -12.22 -12.74
CA SER A 137 2.13 -12.38 -13.44
C SER A 137 3.21 -11.49 -12.85
N GLY A 138 4.49 -11.83 -13.10
CA GLY A 138 5.64 -11.05 -12.68
C GLY A 138 5.65 -10.76 -11.18
N ILE A 139 5.93 -9.50 -10.81
CA ILE A 139 6.03 -9.08 -9.41
C ILE A 139 4.72 -9.22 -8.61
N ASP A 140 3.56 -9.26 -9.26
CA ASP A 140 2.26 -9.36 -8.57
C ASP A 140 1.96 -10.76 -8.03
N GLN A 141 2.77 -11.76 -8.39
CA GLN A 141 2.78 -13.05 -7.71
C GLN A 141 3.34 -12.92 -6.28
N GLY A 142 4.14 -11.89 -6.03
CA GLY A 142 4.79 -11.60 -4.76
C GLY A 142 6.09 -12.39 -4.58
N GLU A 143 7.06 -11.77 -3.91
CA GLU A 143 8.34 -12.39 -3.59
C GLU A 143 8.20 -13.39 -2.42
N PRO A 144 8.49 -14.70 -2.60
CA PRO A 144 8.36 -15.71 -1.57
C PRO A 144 9.23 -15.47 -0.34
N SER A 145 10.46 -14.98 -0.50
CA SER A 145 11.42 -14.76 0.57
C SER A 145 11.36 -13.32 1.10
N ARG A 146 11.03 -13.16 2.38
CA ARG A 146 11.04 -11.84 3.03
C ARG A 146 12.42 -11.18 3.01
N ALA A 147 13.49 -11.98 3.06
CA ALA A 147 14.87 -11.47 3.02
C ALA A 147 15.24 -10.93 1.63
N VAL A 148 14.89 -11.65 0.56
CA VAL A 148 15.08 -11.20 -0.83
C VAL A 148 14.24 -9.95 -1.10
N TYR A 149 13.01 -9.94 -0.60
CA TYR A 149 12.14 -8.77 -0.66
C TYR A 149 12.77 -7.56 0.02
N ALA A 150 13.27 -7.71 1.25
CA ALA A 150 13.93 -6.65 2.00
C ALA A 150 15.20 -6.13 1.29
N LEU A 151 16.01 -7.04 0.74
CA LEU A 151 17.20 -6.67 -0.03
C LEU A 151 16.82 -5.81 -1.24
N HIS A 152 15.85 -6.23 -2.03
CA HIS A 152 15.41 -5.48 -3.21
C HIS A 152 14.62 -4.21 -2.91
N VAL A 153 14.04 -4.09 -1.70
CA VAL A 153 13.43 -2.86 -1.17
C VAL A 153 14.48 -1.83 -0.72
N LEU A 154 15.61 -2.27 -0.16
CA LEU A 154 16.63 -1.36 0.36
C LEU A 154 17.70 -1.01 -0.69
N ILE A 155 18.34 -2.03 -1.27
CA ILE A 155 19.55 -1.89 -2.07
C ILE A 155 19.54 -2.73 -3.37
N GLY A 156 18.37 -3.18 -3.83
CA GLY A 156 18.25 -3.87 -5.12
C GLY A 156 17.42 -3.10 -6.14
N HIS A 157 16.70 -3.84 -7.00
CA HIS A 157 16.09 -3.27 -8.20
C HIS A 157 14.95 -2.27 -7.93
N HIS A 158 14.20 -2.41 -6.83
CA HIS A 158 13.24 -1.39 -6.34
C HIS A 158 13.79 -0.59 -5.13
N GLY A 159 15.12 -0.61 -4.97
CA GLY A 159 15.81 -0.20 -3.75
C GLY A 159 15.76 1.30 -3.50
N ILE A 160 15.39 1.71 -2.28
CA ILE A 160 15.42 3.11 -1.83
C ILE A 160 16.81 3.73 -2.06
N PHE A 161 17.88 3.02 -1.71
CA PHE A 161 19.24 3.53 -1.82
C PHE A 161 19.91 3.23 -3.17
N SER A 162 19.43 2.24 -3.92
CA SER A 162 19.99 1.94 -5.24
C SER A 162 19.41 2.83 -6.32
N LEU A 163 18.10 3.12 -6.27
CA LEU A 163 17.45 4.05 -7.19
C LEU A 163 17.74 5.50 -6.82
N THR A 164 17.74 5.82 -5.52
CA THR A 164 17.89 7.21 -5.05
C THR A 164 19.01 7.31 -4.01
N PRO A 165 20.27 7.03 -4.40
CA PRO A 165 21.41 6.97 -3.48
C PRO A 165 21.71 8.29 -2.75
N VAL A 166 21.16 9.43 -3.21
CA VAL A 166 21.27 10.70 -2.49
C VAL A 166 20.66 10.63 -1.08
N TRP A 167 19.76 9.68 -0.79
CA TRP A 167 19.21 9.45 0.55
C TRP A 167 20.26 9.02 1.59
N LEU A 168 21.46 8.60 1.18
CA LEU A 168 22.58 8.43 2.10
C LEU A 168 22.92 9.76 2.82
N LEU A 169 22.75 10.90 2.15
CA LEU A 169 22.93 12.22 2.78
C LEU A 169 21.86 12.52 3.82
N SER A 170 20.64 12.00 3.66
CA SER A 170 19.60 12.10 4.70
C SER A 170 19.99 11.35 5.97
N VAL A 171 20.64 10.19 5.84
CA VAL A 171 21.18 9.44 6.99
C VAL A 171 22.31 10.22 7.66
N VAL A 172 23.27 10.73 6.87
CA VAL A 172 24.37 11.56 7.39
C VAL A 172 23.82 12.79 8.11
N GLY A 173 22.87 13.48 7.52
CA GLY A 173 22.29 14.68 8.10
C GLY A 173 21.47 14.42 9.37
N GLY A 174 20.77 13.28 9.44
CA GLY A 174 20.18 12.79 10.68
C GLY A 174 21.22 12.57 11.78
N VAL A 175 22.36 11.96 11.45
CA VAL A 175 23.49 11.76 12.39
C VAL A 175 24.09 13.10 12.83
N VAL A 176 24.27 14.06 11.91
CA VAL A 176 24.77 15.41 12.21
C VAL A 176 23.85 16.12 13.21
N TRP A 177 22.54 16.14 12.96
CA TRP A 177 21.57 16.72 13.88
C TRP A 177 21.49 15.99 15.22
N TRP A 178 21.61 14.66 15.23
CA TRP A 178 21.60 13.88 16.45
C TRP A 178 22.81 14.19 17.35
N ARG A 179 24.00 14.24 16.74
CA ARG A 179 25.28 14.46 17.43
C ARG A 179 25.59 15.91 17.76
N ARG A 180 24.83 16.87 17.19
CA ARG A 180 25.00 18.29 17.51
C ARG A 180 24.85 18.49 19.03
N GLN A 181 25.85 19.12 19.63
CA GLN A 181 25.85 19.50 21.03
C GLN A 181 25.43 20.96 21.14
N SER A 182 24.87 21.34 22.29
CA SER A 182 24.61 22.76 22.59
C SER A 182 25.94 23.47 22.62
N ALA A 183 26.05 24.59 21.91
CA ALA A 183 27.19 25.46 22.11
C ALA A 183 27.14 25.91 23.57
N ASP A 184 28.19 25.61 24.31
CA ASP A 184 28.22 25.79 25.75
C ASP A 184 27.95 27.27 26.10
N SER A 185 27.25 27.46 27.21
CA SER A 185 26.52 28.66 27.60
C SER A 185 27.42 29.89 27.81
N ARG A 186 27.90 30.53 26.74
CA ARG A 186 28.45 31.88 26.76
C ARG A 186 27.59 32.83 25.96
N GLY A 187 26.37 33.05 26.44
CA GLY A 187 25.62 34.30 26.23
C GLY A 187 25.29 34.72 24.80
N ALA A 188 25.50 33.90 23.78
CA ALA A 188 25.06 34.21 22.42
C ALA A 188 23.57 33.92 22.30
N ILE A 189 22.75 34.89 22.74
CA ILE A 189 21.35 34.96 22.35
C ILE A 189 21.34 35.08 20.83
N ASP A 190 21.01 33.98 20.15
CA ASP A 190 20.69 34.02 18.73
C ASP A 190 19.62 35.11 18.52
N ARG A 191 19.81 35.96 17.50
CA ARG A 191 18.92 37.10 17.18
C ARG A 191 17.45 36.68 16.95
N SER A 192 17.21 35.37 16.85
CA SER A 192 15.90 34.73 16.71
C SER A 192 15.11 34.54 18.03
N GLY A 193 15.74 34.75 19.20
CA GLY A 193 15.09 34.58 20.51
C GLY A 193 14.78 33.12 20.89
N VAL A 194 15.33 32.13 20.17
CA VAL A 194 15.14 30.70 20.45
C VAL A 194 16.39 30.13 21.14
N SER A 195 16.20 29.50 22.31
CA SER A 195 17.29 28.79 23.02
C SER A 195 17.87 27.66 22.17
N ASP A 196 19.20 27.56 22.12
CA ASP A 196 19.94 26.50 21.39
C ASP A 196 19.48 25.10 21.82
N GLN A 197 19.20 24.91 23.10
CA GLN A 197 18.65 23.68 23.65
C GLN A 197 17.28 23.31 23.04
N ARG A 198 16.41 24.31 22.82
CA ARG A 198 15.09 24.08 22.19
C ARG A 198 15.23 23.66 20.73
N THR A 199 16.17 24.26 20.00
CA THR A 199 16.46 23.92 18.61
C THR A 199 16.99 22.48 18.49
N LEU A 200 17.91 22.08 19.38
CA LEU A 200 18.43 20.71 19.43
C LEU A 200 17.33 19.69 19.70
N THR A 201 16.44 19.96 20.67
CA THR A 201 15.31 19.09 20.98
C THR A 201 14.39 18.93 19.76
N ILE A 202 14.13 20.01 19.01
CA ILE A 202 13.31 19.96 17.79
C ILE A 202 13.99 19.12 16.71
N HIS A 203 15.29 19.32 16.46
CA HIS A 203 16.02 18.55 15.45
C HIS A 203 16.08 17.06 15.80
N ARG A 204 16.43 16.72 17.05
CA ARG A 204 16.47 15.32 17.51
C ARG A 204 15.09 14.67 17.47
N GLY A 205 14.04 15.39 17.89
CA GLY A 205 12.66 14.93 17.79
C GLY A 205 12.23 14.67 16.34
N PHE A 206 12.59 15.57 15.41
CA PHE A 206 12.32 15.38 14.00
C PHE A 206 13.05 14.16 13.42
N VAL A 207 14.35 14.01 13.70
CA VAL A 207 15.13 12.85 13.24
C VAL A 207 14.57 11.55 13.80
N ALA A 208 14.23 11.50 15.09
CA ALA A 208 13.63 10.33 15.71
C ALA A 208 12.27 9.98 15.06
N ALA A 209 11.41 10.97 14.83
CA ALA A 209 10.13 10.76 14.17
C ALA A 209 10.30 10.28 12.72
N ALA A 210 11.18 10.91 11.94
CA ALA A 210 11.45 10.53 10.56
C ALA A 210 12.05 9.11 10.46
N ALA A 211 13.00 8.78 11.34
CA ALA A 211 13.61 7.44 11.40
C ALA A 211 12.59 6.39 11.83
N LEU A 212 11.78 6.66 12.87
CA LEU A 212 10.74 5.76 13.34
C LEU A 212 9.68 5.51 12.26
N LEU A 213 9.17 6.56 11.61
CA LEU A 213 8.20 6.43 10.53
C LEU A 213 8.78 5.64 9.35
N SER A 214 10.02 5.90 8.97
CA SER A 214 10.69 5.16 7.89
C SER A 214 10.88 3.69 8.25
N PHE A 215 11.32 3.41 9.48
CA PHE A 215 11.49 2.04 9.98
C PHE A 215 10.16 1.29 10.03
N VAL A 216 9.13 1.86 10.66
CA VAL A 216 7.80 1.24 10.78
C VAL A 216 7.20 1.00 9.39
N CYS A 217 7.28 1.97 8.48
CA CYS A 217 6.77 1.83 7.12
C CYS A 217 7.48 0.68 6.38
N VAL A 218 8.81 0.68 6.34
CA VAL A 218 9.59 -0.35 5.63
C VAL A 218 9.39 -1.73 6.27
N ALA A 219 9.45 -1.84 7.59
CA ALA A 219 9.23 -3.09 8.31
C ALA A 219 7.82 -3.63 8.10
N PHE A 220 6.80 -2.77 8.11
CA PHE A 220 5.42 -3.13 7.81
C PHE A 220 5.29 -3.78 6.44
N TYR A 221 5.84 -3.15 5.38
CA TYR A 221 5.75 -3.69 4.02
C TYR A 221 6.57 -4.96 3.81
N ILE A 222 7.69 -5.12 4.51
CA ILE A 222 8.46 -6.38 4.50
C ILE A 222 7.69 -7.52 5.19
N ALA A 223 6.94 -7.20 6.24
CA ALA A 223 6.20 -8.19 7.03
C ALA A 223 4.87 -8.64 6.38
N ARG A 224 4.43 -7.99 5.29
CA ARG A 224 3.16 -8.32 4.63
C ARG A 224 3.10 -9.77 4.11
N PRO A 225 1.89 -10.33 3.93
CA PRO A 225 1.68 -11.62 3.28
C PRO A 225 2.22 -11.66 1.83
N LEU A 226 2.36 -12.86 1.27
CA LEU A 226 2.90 -13.08 -0.09
C LEU A 226 2.29 -12.15 -1.14
N VAL A 227 0.96 -12.06 -1.17
CA VAL A 227 0.21 -11.28 -2.17
C VAL A 227 0.56 -9.78 -2.22
N ASP A 228 1.08 -9.23 -1.13
CA ASP A 228 1.41 -7.80 -1.03
C ASP A 228 2.92 -7.53 -1.17
N ARG A 229 3.75 -8.58 -1.30
CA ARG A 229 5.21 -8.46 -1.47
C ARG A 229 5.58 -8.27 -2.94
N ASN A 230 4.94 -7.29 -3.58
CA ASN A 230 5.11 -6.98 -5.01
C ASN A 230 5.88 -5.66 -5.25
N TYR A 231 6.65 -5.17 -4.27
CA TYR A 231 7.47 -3.96 -4.36
C TYR A 231 6.68 -2.66 -4.63
N GLY A 232 5.36 -2.70 -4.46
CA GLY A 232 4.47 -1.58 -4.81
C GLY A 232 3.83 -1.71 -6.19
N GLY A 233 3.93 -2.86 -6.86
CA GLY A 233 3.39 -3.09 -8.19
C GLY A 233 4.28 -2.49 -9.28
N VAL A 234 3.72 -2.31 -10.48
CA VAL A 234 4.44 -1.80 -11.65
C VAL A 234 4.69 -0.29 -11.47
N THR A 235 5.78 0.04 -10.79
CA THR A 235 6.17 1.41 -10.44
C THR A 235 7.68 1.50 -10.29
N SER A 236 8.25 2.67 -10.56
CA SER A 236 9.70 2.87 -10.58
C SER A 236 10.30 3.17 -9.21
N GLY A 237 10.18 2.19 -8.30
CA GLY A 237 10.72 2.22 -6.94
C GLY A 237 9.72 1.69 -5.92
N LEU A 238 10.09 1.63 -4.63
CA LEU A 238 9.14 1.25 -3.59
C LEU A 238 8.10 2.35 -3.36
N ARG A 239 6.98 2.31 -4.11
CA ARG A 239 5.92 3.34 -4.11
C ARG A 239 5.43 3.71 -2.72
N TRP A 240 5.37 2.74 -1.81
CA TRP A 240 4.84 2.92 -0.46
C TRP A 240 5.65 3.87 0.42
N THR A 241 6.88 4.21 0.04
CA THR A 241 7.74 5.11 0.82
C THR A 241 7.81 6.52 0.25
N PHE A 242 7.19 6.80 -0.90
CA PHE A 242 7.32 8.11 -1.54
C PHE A 242 6.80 9.28 -0.69
N TRP A 243 5.79 9.05 0.14
CA TRP A 243 5.29 10.08 1.05
C TRP A 243 6.27 10.43 2.19
N LEU A 244 7.33 9.63 2.40
CA LEU A 244 8.41 9.91 3.36
C LEU A 244 9.49 10.84 2.77
N ILE A 245 9.52 11.04 1.44
CA ILE A 245 10.55 11.84 0.75
C ILE A 245 10.70 13.25 1.35
N PRO A 246 9.62 14.01 1.69
CA PRO A 246 9.77 15.32 2.32
C PRO A 246 10.54 15.27 3.64
N LEU A 247 10.36 14.20 4.43
CA LEU A 247 11.09 14.02 5.70
C LEU A 247 12.58 13.76 5.43
N TRP A 248 12.87 12.92 4.44
CA TRP A 248 14.24 12.60 4.04
C TRP A 248 14.96 13.82 3.46
N LEU A 249 14.28 14.65 2.67
CA LEU A 249 14.82 15.91 2.13
C LEU A 249 15.20 16.87 3.25
N ILE A 250 14.37 17.02 4.29
CA ILE A 250 14.69 17.88 5.44
C ILE A 250 15.92 17.33 6.18
N CYS A 251 16.00 16.02 6.40
CA CYS A 251 17.19 15.39 6.99
C CYS A 251 18.43 15.47 6.09
N LEU A 252 18.29 15.63 4.77
CA LEU A 252 19.40 15.71 3.82
C LEU A 252 20.21 17.00 3.98
N LEU A 253 19.53 18.12 4.26
CA LEU A 253 20.15 19.45 4.34
C LEU A 253 21.42 19.50 5.20
N PRO A 254 21.38 19.13 6.51
CA PRO A 254 22.59 19.11 7.34
C PRO A 254 23.66 18.11 6.87
N GLY A 255 23.26 17.06 6.14
CA GLY A 255 24.19 16.09 5.58
C GLY A 255 24.97 16.67 4.40
N ALA A 256 24.29 17.41 3.54
CA ALA A 256 24.91 18.16 2.44
C ALA A 256 25.84 19.27 2.97
N ASP A 257 25.39 20.03 3.98
CA ASP A 257 26.19 21.09 4.61
C ASP A 257 27.50 20.53 5.21
N ALA A 258 27.41 19.39 5.92
CA ALA A 258 28.55 18.78 6.61
C ALA A 258 29.67 18.30 5.67
N ILE A 259 29.36 18.09 4.38
CA ILE A 259 30.32 17.62 3.38
C ILE A 259 30.69 18.68 2.36
N ALA A 260 30.04 19.85 2.37
CA ALA A 260 30.19 20.90 1.35
C ALA A 260 31.61 21.45 1.25
N ASP A 261 32.30 21.57 2.40
CA ASP A 261 33.67 22.09 2.49
C ASP A 261 34.74 21.09 2.03
N ARG A 262 34.37 19.81 1.85
CA ARG A 262 35.30 18.74 1.48
C ARG A 262 35.14 18.44 -0.01
N PRO A 263 36.09 18.85 -0.88
CA PRO A 263 35.90 18.80 -2.33
C PRO A 263 35.67 17.38 -2.86
N TRP A 264 36.29 16.37 -2.24
CA TRP A 264 36.10 14.97 -2.62
C TRP A 264 34.68 14.48 -2.28
N LEU A 265 34.19 14.76 -1.06
CA LEU A 265 32.84 14.34 -0.66
C LEU A 265 31.76 15.07 -1.45
N ARG A 266 32.02 16.33 -1.83
CA ARG A 266 31.13 17.08 -2.71
C ARG A 266 30.99 16.43 -4.09
N ARG A 267 32.09 15.93 -4.67
CA ARG A 267 32.05 15.14 -5.92
C ARG A 267 31.23 13.86 -5.76
N VAL A 268 31.39 13.15 -4.65
CA VAL A 268 30.55 11.99 -4.33
C VAL A 268 29.09 12.38 -4.24
N ALA A 269 28.75 13.47 -3.53
CA ALA A 269 27.38 13.95 -3.42
C ALA A 269 26.76 14.27 -4.79
N TYR A 270 27.52 14.89 -5.69
CA TYR A 270 27.07 15.13 -7.07
C TYR A 270 26.83 13.84 -7.85
N LEU A 271 27.68 12.82 -7.67
CA LEU A 271 27.47 11.51 -8.29
C LEU A 271 26.20 10.83 -7.74
N LEU A 272 26.01 10.82 -6.42
CA LEU A 272 24.80 10.26 -5.80
C LEU A 272 23.54 10.99 -6.27
N LEU A 273 23.60 12.32 -6.36
CA LEU A 273 22.50 13.13 -6.88
C LEU A 273 22.25 12.84 -8.36
N LEU A 274 23.29 12.75 -9.19
CA LEU A 274 23.16 12.46 -10.62
C LEU A 274 22.46 11.11 -10.84
N ILE A 275 22.90 10.05 -10.16
CA ILE A 275 22.25 8.73 -10.24
C ILE A 275 20.79 8.82 -9.81
N SER A 276 20.52 9.54 -8.70
CA SER A 276 19.16 9.73 -8.19
C SER A 276 18.26 10.45 -9.20
N VAL A 277 18.78 11.49 -9.87
CA VAL A 277 18.05 12.27 -10.88
C VAL A 277 17.79 11.42 -12.11
N VAL A 278 18.78 10.66 -12.59
CA VAL A 278 18.61 9.75 -13.73
C VAL A 278 17.57 8.68 -13.43
N SER A 279 17.65 8.02 -12.27
CA SER A 279 16.66 7.01 -11.87
C SER A 279 15.24 7.57 -11.77
N THR A 280 15.08 8.81 -11.29
CA THR A 280 13.77 9.46 -11.15
C THR A 280 13.25 10.01 -12.49
N ALA A 281 14.15 10.43 -13.38
CA ALA A 281 13.82 10.91 -14.72
C ALA A 281 13.49 9.76 -15.68
N TYR A 282 14.02 8.56 -15.45
CA TYR A 282 13.75 7.37 -16.25
C TYR A 282 12.24 7.13 -16.46
N PRO A 283 11.40 7.15 -15.40
CA PRO A 283 9.95 7.01 -15.56
C PRO A 283 9.18 8.31 -15.81
N ALA A 284 9.82 9.41 -16.19
CA ALA A 284 9.17 10.72 -16.24
C ALA A 284 7.94 10.78 -17.16
N LEU A 285 7.95 10.02 -18.27
CA LEU A 285 6.83 9.93 -19.21
C LEU A 285 5.78 8.89 -18.82
N ASN A 286 6.17 7.87 -18.05
CA ASN A 286 5.27 6.83 -17.57
C ASN A 286 5.71 6.36 -16.18
N PRO A 287 5.05 6.82 -15.09
CA PRO A 287 5.38 6.38 -13.74
C PRO A 287 4.98 4.92 -13.45
N TRP A 288 4.10 4.35 -14.28
CA TRP A 288 3.59 2.98 -14.18
C TRP A 288 4.43 2.00 -15.00
N GLN A 289 5.73 2.01 -14.75
CA GLN A 289 6.69 1.06 -15.33
C GLN A 289 7.71 0.64 -14.27
N HIS A 290 8.34 -0.50 -14.51
CA HIS A 290 9.41 -0.99 -13.65
C HIS A 290 10.64 -0.06 -13.68
N PRO A 291 11.42 0.00 -12.60
CA PRO A 291 12.66 0.77 -12.58
C PRO A 291 13.68 0.17 -13.55
N TRP A 292 14.57 1.01 -14.08
CA TRP A 292 15.61 0.61 -15.04
C TRP A 292 16.46 -0.57 -14.57
N MET A 293 16.78 -0.66 -13.26
CA MET A 293 17.53 -1.79 -12.71
C MET A 293 16.77 -3.11 -12.80
N TYR A 294 15.44 -3.08 -12.65
CA TYR A 294 14.62 -4.28 -12.77
C TYR A 294 14.53 -4.72 -14.22
N GLN A 295 14.26 -3.80 -15.15
CA GLN A 295 14.21 -4.10 -16.59
C GLN A 295 15.54 -4.67 -17.07
N TRP A 296 16.66 -4.03 -16.69
CA TRP A 296 18.00 -4.53 -17.00
C TRP A 296 18.25 -5.95 -16.45
N MET A 297 17.80 -6.25 -15.23
CA MET A 297 17.92 -7.58 -14.62
C MET A 297 17.06 -8.63 -15.35
N MET A 298 15.89 -8.24 -15.83
CA MET A 298 14.96 -9.12 -16.56
C MET A 298 15.31 -9.26 -18.05
N GLY A 299 16.26 -8.45 -18.56
CA GLY A 299 16.65 -8.43 -19.97
C GLY A 299 15.65 -7.71 -20.87
N GLU A 300 14.86 -6.78 -20.31
CA GLU A 300 13.89 -5.93 -20.99
C GLU A 300 14.49 -4.58 -21.42
#